data_AF-A0A9N8DI50-F1
#
_entry.id   AF-A0A9N8DI50-F1
#
_cell.length_a   1.000
_cell.length_b   1.000
_cell.length_c   1.000
_cell.angle_alpha   90.00
_cell.angle_beta   90.00
_cell.angle_gamma   90.00
#
_symmetry.space_group_name_H-M   'P 1'
#
loop_
_entity.id
_entity.type
_entity.pdbx_description
1 polymer ?
#
loop_
_entity_poly.entity_id
_entity_poly.type
_entity_poly.pdbx_seq_one_letter_code
_entity_poly.pdbx_strand_id
1 'polypeptide(L)'
;MAGTPRQVALGGLNDLWMIDEWNDIWYMKLNWQTLATAAPWEKVDGKMWSISATASGAVFGVATDGKNVLYCPFRAAALHDLRCDFIDGPLESIQTASI
;
A
#
# COMPACT_ATOMS: atom_id res chain seq x y z
N MET A 1 -2.73 15.45 -3.32
CA MET A 1 -1.60 14.86 -4.07
C MET A 1 -0.81 15.98 -4.74
N ALA A 2 0.51 15.91 -4.70
CA ALA A 2 1.37 16.95 -5.26
C ALA A 2 2.12 16.52 -6.54
N GLY A 3 2.13 15.21 -6.88
CA GLY A 3 2.99 14.65 -7.92
C GLY A 3 2.27 13.78 -8.95
N THR A 4 3.01 13.45 -10.00
CA THR A 4 2.53 12.58 -11.09
C THR A 4 2.50 11.12 -10.64
N PRO A 5 1.37 10.39 -10.81
CA PRO A 5 1.32 8.96 -10.54
C PRO A 5 2.30 8.19 -11.41
N ARG A 6 3.14 7.36 -10.79
CA ARG A 6 4.05 6.45 -11.51
C ARG A 6 3.56 5.01 -11.50
N GLN A 7 2.95 4.58 -10.39
CA GLN A 7 2.42 3.22 -10.24
C GLN A 7 1.20 3.24 -9.33
N VAL A 8 0.24 2.36 -9.62
CA VAL A 8 -0.97 2.17 -8.82
C VAL A 8 -1.18 0.69 -8.52
N ALA A 9 -1.80 0.39 -7.39
CA ALA A 9 -2.22 -0.95 -7.02
C ALA A 9 -3.60 -0.91 -6.36
N LEU A 10 -4.49 -1.81 -6.77
CA LEU A 10 -5.81 -1.99 -6.17
C LEU A 10 -5.73 -3.10 -5.12
N GLY A 11 -6.00 -2.75 -3.87
CA GLY A 11 -6.09 -3.67 -2.75
C GLY A 11 -7.55 -3.88 -2.34
N GLY A 12 -7.92 -5.12 -2.07
CA GLY A 12 -9.29 -5.41 -1.62
C GLY A 12 -10.36 -4.89 -2.58
N LEU A 13 -11.56 -4.63 -2.06
CA LEU A 13 -12.65 -4.07 -2.88
C LEU A 13 -12.51 -2.55 -3.06
N ASN A 14 -11.97 -1.83 -2.08
CA ASN A 14 -12.11 -0.37 -1.99
C ASN A 14 -10.79 0.38 -1.82
N ASP A 15 -9.65 -0.29 -1.83
CA ASP A 15 -8.38 0.37 -1.51
C ASP A 15 -7.60 0.60 -2.79
N LEU A 16 -7.26 1.86 -3.05
CA LEU A 16 -6.34 2.24 -4.13
C LEU A 16 -5.08 2.81 -3.50
N TRP A 17 -3.97 2.24 -3.91
CA TRP A 17 -2.65 2.67 -3.52
C TRP A 17 -1.90 3.19 -4.71
N MET A 18 -1.01 4.14 -4.47
CA MET A 18 -0.25 4.80 -5.51
C MET A 18 1.13 5.18 -4.99
N ILE A 19 2.09 5.15 -5.91
CA ILE A 19 3.40 5.77 -5.75
C ILE A 19 3.52 6.89 -6.79
N ASP A 20 3.94 8.06 -6.35
CA ASP A 20 4.25 9.18 -7.25
C ASP A 20 5.70 9.19 -7.75
N GLU A 21 6.04 10.17 -8.58
CA GLU A 21 7.37 10.34 -9.15
C GLU A 21 8.49 10.60 -8.10
N TRP A 22 8.14 11.05 -6.90
CA TRP A 22 9.09 11.24 -5.80
C TRP A 22 9.17 10.03 -4.86
N ASN A 23 8.56 8.92 -5.27
CA ASN A 23 8.40 7.70 -4.49
C ASN A 23 7.58 7.89 -3.22
N ASP A 24 6.76 8.95 -3.11
CA ASP A 24 5.84 9.10 -1.99
C ASP A 24 4.66 8.15 -2.14
N ILE A 25 4.19 7.63 -1.00
CA ILE A 25 3.10 6.67 -0.93
C ILE A 25 1.80 7.43 -0.69
N TRP A 26 0.79 7.09 -1.48
CA TRP A 26 -0.53 7.67 -1.38
C TRP A 26 -1.59 6.56 -1.31
N TYR A 27 -2.57 6.77 -0.45
CA TYR A 27 -3.71 5.88 -0.25
C TYR A 27 -5.01 6.64 -0.54
N MET A 28 -5.95 5.97 -1.18
CA MET A 28 -7.30 6.48 -1.38
C MET A 28 -8.31 5.35 -1.24
N LYS A 29 -9.43 5.67 -0.59
CA LYS A 29 -10.58 4.79 -0.57
C LYS A 29 -11.48 5.06 -1.77
N LEU A 30 -11.78 4.02 -2.52
CA LEU A 30 -12.75 3.99 -3.60
C LEU A 30 -14.10 3.46 -3.12
N ASN A 31 -15.14 3.81 -3.85
CA ASN A 31 -16.39 3.09 -3.86
C ASN A 31 -16.36 2.11 -5.03
N TRP A 32 -16.22 0.81 -4.76
CA TRP A 32 -16.08 -0.21 -5.80
C TRP A 32 -17.27 -0.30 -6.78
N GLN A 33 -18.47 0.11 -6.36
CA GLN A 33 -19.67 0.03 -7.19
C GLN A 33 -19.71 1.14 -8.24
N THR A 34 -19.11 2.29 -7.94
CA THR A 34 -19.17 3.49 -8.78
C THR A 34 -17.80 3.90 -9.34
N LEU A 35 -16.73 3.29 -8.82
CA LEU A 35 -15.34 3.69 -9.00
C LEU A 35 -15.08 5.18 -8.63
N ALA A 36 -16.02 5.79 -7.91
CA ALA A 36 -15.88 7.14 -7.43
C ALA A 36 -14.97 7.17 -6.21
N THR A 37 -14.26 8.28 -6.06
CA THR A 37 -13.50 8.61 -4.87
C THR A 37 -14.43 8.65 -3.65
N ALA A 38 -14.22 7.74 -2.70
CA ALA A 38 -14.98 7.71 -1.45
C ALA A 38 -14.34 8.59 -0.37
N ALA A 39 -13.01 8.77 -0.41
CA ALA A 39 -12.24 9.64 0.48
C ALA A 39 -11.11 10.32 -0.30
N PRO A 40 -10.65 11.53 0.08
CA PRO A 40 -9.50 12.15 -0.58
C PRO A 40 -8.24 11.30 -0.41
N TRP A 41 -7.22 11.57 -1.23
CA TRP A 41 -5.93 10.94 -1.09
C TRP A 41 -5.23 11.36 0.20
N GLU A 42 -4.73 10.37 0.92
CA GLU A 42 -3.96 10.50 2.14
C GLU A 42 -2.51 10.12 1.86
N LYS A 43 -1.57 10.94 2.34
CA LYS A 43 -0.15 10.63 2.23
C LYS A 43 0.21 9.64 3.35
N VAL A 44 0.87 8.56 2.98
CA VAL A 44 1.39 7.57 3.92
C VAL A 44 2.89 7.82 4.08
N ASP A 45 3.36 7.79 5.33
CA ASP A 45 4.77 8.00 5.62
C ASP A 45 5.65 6.89 5.02
N GLY A 46 6.82 7.28 4.53
CA GLY A 46 7.77 6.39 3.86
C GLY A 46 7.92 6.67 2.36
N LYS A 47 8.81 5.91 1.73
CA LYS A 47 9.07 5.98 0.28
C LYS A 47 9.20 4.60 -0.33
N MET A 48 8.61 4.41 -1.51
CA MET A 48 8.54 3.10 -2.14
C MET A 48 8.89 3.12 -3.62
N TRP A 49 9.66 2.12 -4.06
CA TRP A 49 10.04 1.92 -5.45
C TRP A 49 8.98 1.15 -6.25
N SER A 50 8.24 0.24 -5.61
CA SER A 50 7.16 -0.51 -6.27
C SER A 50 6.10 -0.90 -5.26
N ILE A 51 4.83 -0.94 -5.70
CA ILE A 51 3.67 -1.32 -4.88
C ILE A 51 2.82 -2.37 -5.58
N SER A 52 2.32 -3.32 -4.80
CA SER A 52 1.35 -4.33 -5.19
C SER A 52 0.37 -4.54 -4.05
N ALA A 53 -0.85 -4.92 -4.38
CA ALA A 53 -1.86 -5.20 -3.38
C ALA A 53 -2.61 -6.48 -3.76
N THR A 54 -3.04 -7.22 -2.73
CA THR A 54 -3.75 -8.48 -2.89
C THR A 54 -5.26 -8.25 -2.91
N ALA A 55 -6.01 -9.24 -3.42
CA ALA A 55 -7.47 -9.23 -3.36
C ALA A 55 -8.02 -9.23 -1.92
N SER A 56 -7.22 -9.65 -0.94
CA SER A 56 -7.58 -9.56 0.49
C SER A 56 -7.32 -8.19 1.10
N GLY A 57 -6.76 -7.23 0.35
CA GLY A 57 -6.44 -5.87 0.81
C GLY A 57 -5.13 -5.76 1.58
N ALA A 58 -4.31 -6.82 1.59
CA ALA A 58 -2.94 -6.71 2.05
C ALA A 58 -2.10 -5.99 0.98
N VAL A 59 -1.19 -5.13 1.41
CA VAL A 59 -0.36 -4.32 0.52
C VAL A 59 1.09 -4.67 0.77
N PHE A 60 1.82 -4.83 -0.33
CA PHE A 60 3.22 -5.16 -0.36
C PHE A 60 3.95 -4.20 -1.28
N GLY A 61 5.22 -3.94 -1.00
CA GLY A 61 6.03 -3.16 -1.91
C GLY A 61 7.46 -3.07 -1.45
N VAL A 62 8.35 -2.65 -2.34
CA VAL A 62 9.79 -2.55 -2.08
C VAL A 62 10.12 -1.11 -1.78
N ALA A 63 10.66 -0.84 -0.59
CA ALA A 63 11.12 0.48 -0.19
C ALA A 63 12.27 0.96 -1.09
N THR A 64 12.52 2.27 -1.12
CA THR A 64 13.59 2.85 -1.95
C THR A 64 15.01 2.44 -1.54
N ASP A 65 15.18 1.90 -0.32
CA ASP A 65 16.43 1.30 0.14
C ASP A 65 16.67 -0.12 -0.40
N GLY A 66 15.69 -0.71 -1.09
CA GLY A 66 15.74 -2.04 -1.70
C GLY A 66 15.74 -3.21 -0.71
N LYS A 67 15.59 -2.95 0.59
CA LYS A 67 15.75 -3.95 1.66
C LYS A 67 14.46 -4.25 2.41
N ASN A 68 13.50 -3.35 2.35
CA ASN A 68 12.34 -3.42 3.22
C ASN A 68 11.06 -3.64 2.42
N VAL A 69 10.20 -4.52 2.94
CA VAL A 69 8.85 -4.70 2.43
C VAL A 69 7.86 -4.00 3.33
N LEU A 70 7.07 -3.09 2.77
CA LEU A 70 5.93 -2.53 3.48
C LEU A 70 4.84 -3.58 3.52
N TYR A 71 4.51 -4.08 4.71
CA TYR A 71 3.34 -4.94 4.92
C TYR A 71 2.26 -4.14 5.64
N CYS A 72 1.18 -3.82 4.93
CA CYS A 72 -0.02 -3.30 5.55
C CYS A 72 -1.06 -4.43 5.60
N PRO A 73 -1.35 -5.03 6.77
CA PRO A 73 -2.43 -6.00 6.89
C PRO A 73 -3.78 -5.34 6.60
N PHE A 74 -4.70 -6.14 6.06
CA PHE A 74 -6.07 -5.72 5.76
C PHE A 74 -6.71 -4.97 6.93
N ARG A 75 -7.36 -3.84 6.60
CA ARG A 75 -8.11 -3.01 7.55
C ARG A 75 -9.36 -3.76 8.01
N ALA A 76 -9.23 -4.64 9.00
CA ALA A 76 -10.40 -5.13 9.74
C ALA A 76 -11.09 -3.91 10.36
N ALA A 77 -12.38 -3.74 10.06
CA ALA A 77 -13.16 -2.51 10.25
C ALA A 77 -13.22 -1.91 11.68
N ALA A 78 -12.52 -2.49 12.65
CA ALA A 78 -12.59 -2.12 14.07
C ALA A 78 -11.39 -1.29 14.60
N LEU A 79 -10.28 -1.18 13.86
CA LEU A 79 -9.11 -0.40 14.30
C LEU A 79 -8.77 0.66 13.25
N HIS A 80 -8.86 1.93 13.63
CA HIS A 80 -8.57 3.10 12.80
C HIS A 80 -7.08 3.29 12.46
N ASP A 81 -6.20 2.37 12.86
CA ASP A 81 -4.75 2.52 12.75
C ASP A 81 -4.24 1.66 11.59
N LEU A 82 -3.92 2.29 10.45
CA LEU A 82 -3.17 1.65 9.36
C LEU A 82 -1.74 1.46 9.88
N ARG A 83 -1.48 0.35 10.57
CA ARG A 83 -0.12 -0.04 10.93
C ARG A 83 0.51 -0.78 9.77
N CYS A 84 1.29 -0.05 8.99
CA CYS A 84 2.17 -0.66 8.02
C CYS A 84 3.51 -0.91 8.70
N ASP A 85 3.96 -2.16 8.71
CA ASP A 85 5.25 -2.54 9.26
C ASP A 85 6.26 -2.67 8.13
N PHE A 86 7.45 -2.11 8.34
CA PHE A 86 8.60 -2.40 7.50
C PHE A 86 9.18 -3.74 7.95
N ILE A 87 9.10 -4.74 7.07
CA ILE A 87 9.78 -6.01 7.27
C ILE A 87 11.20 -5.82 6.72
N ASP A 88 12.14 -5.56 7.62
CA ASP A 88 13.56 -5.46 7.30
C ASP A 88 14.13 -6.88 7.04
N GLY A 89 14.50 -7.17 5.79
CA GLY A 89 15.13 -8.46 5.46
C GLY A 89 15.38 -8.63 3.95
N PRO A 90 16.44 -9.34 3.53
CA PRO A 90 16.65 -9.64 2.11
C PRO A 90 15.41 -10.34 1.53
N LEU A 91 15.01 -9.99 0.30
CA LEU A 91 13.84 -10.55 -0.39
C LEU A 91 13.81 -12.09 -0.43
N GLU A 92 14.97 -12.73 -0.27
CA GLU A 92 15.11 -14.19 -0.15
C GLU A 92 14.55 -14.78 1.16
N SER A 93 14.27 -13.94 2.17
CA SER A 93 13.84 -14.36 3.51
C SER A 93 12.34 -14.21 3.79
N ILE A 94 11.53 -13.76 2.82
CA ILE A 94 10.06 -13.87 2.90
C ILE A 94 9.70 -15.34 2.70
N GLN A 95 9.91 -16.14 3.75
CA GLN A 95 9.18 -17.38 3.90
C GLN A 95 7.76 -17.00 4.27
N THR A 96 6.82 -17.40 3.42
CA THR A 96 5.39 -17.34 3.65
C THR A 96 5.10 -17.63 5.11
N ALA A 97 4.74 -16.59 5.88
CA ALA A 97 4.15 -16.81 7.19
C ALA A 97 2.89 -17.64 6.93
N SER A 98 2.98 -18.94 7.21
CA SER A 98 1.84 -19.84 7.09
C SER A 98 0.74 -19.31 8.00
N ILE A 99 -0.39 -18.98 7.39
CA ILE A 99 -1.68 -18.83 8.08
C ILE A 99 -2.24 -20.23 8.30
#